data_AF-A0A3B1AFM7-F1
#
_entry.id   AF-A0A3B1AFM7-F1
#
_cell.length_a   1.000
_cell.length_b   1.000
_cell.length_c   1.000
_cell.angle_alpha   90.00
_cell.angle_beta   90.00
_cell.angle_gamma   90.00
#
_symmetry.space_group_name_H-M   'P 1'
#
loop_
_entity.id
_entity.type
_entity.pdbx_description
1 polymer ?
#
loop_
_entity_poly.entity_id
_entity_poly.type
_entity_poly.pdbx_seq_one_letter_code
_entity_poly.pdbx_strand_id
1 'polypeptide(L)'
;MVYESRGHPKGVMFHSNQGCHYTSLAFRQCLWQYQIKQSMSRRGNCWDNAPMERFFASLKSEWIPEQGYRDINEAKSDMVRYLTHYYNRVRPHSYNNYQSPVVTEKSAA
;
A
#
# COMPACT_ATOMS: atom_id res chain seq x y z
N MET A 1 -9.06 -11.32 -4.51
CA MET A 1 -8.72 -9.92 -4.18
C MET A 1 -8.54 -9.75 -2.67
N VAL A 2 -7.79 -8.74 -2.20
CA VAL A 2 -7.52 -8.52 -0.75
C VAL A 2 -8.80 -8.37 0.07
N TYR A 3 -9.83 -7.73 -0.50
CA TYR A 3 -11.16 -7.59 0.11
C TYR A 3 -11.78 -8.94 0.49
N GLU A 4 -11.74 -9.91 -0.42
CA GLU A 4 -12.30 -11.25 -0.20
C GLU A 4 -11.44 -12.04 0.81
N SER A 5 -10.12 -12.01 0.66
CA SER A 5 -9.20 -12.74 1.55
C SER A 5 -9.22 -12.23 3.00
N ARG A 6 -9.78 -11.04 3.24
CA ARG A 6 -9.93 -10.41 4.55
C ARG A 6 -11.36 -10.48 5.08
N GLY A 7 -12.21 -11.32 4.49
CA GLY A 7 -13.55 -11.60 5.01
C GLY A 7 -14.56 -10.48 4.79
N HIS A 8 -14.46 -9.74 3.68
CA HIS A 8 -15.44 -8.71 3.29
C HIS A 8 -15.59 -7.61 4.35
N PRO A 9 -14.50 -6.91 4.70
CA PRO A 9 -14.51 -5.92 5.77
C PRO A 9 -15.50 -4.77 5.48
N LYS A 10 -16.19 -4.32 6.53
CA LYS A 10 -17.15 -3.19 6.47
C LYS A 10 -16.49 -1.91 6.99
N GLY A 11 -16.98 -0.76 6.52
CA GLY A 11 -16.50 0.54 6.97
C GLY A 11 -15.09 0.90 6.49
N VAL A 12 -14.61 0.25 5.42
CA VAL A 12 -13.27 0.48 4.88
C VAL A 12 -13.24 1.74 4.01
N MET A 13 -12.11 2.45 4.09
CA MET A 13 -11.81 3.59 3.25
C MET A 13 -10.62 3.27 2.34
N PHE A 14 -10.70 3.68 1.07
CA PHE A 14 -9.57 3.68 0.14
C PHE A 14 -9.08 5.11 -0.05
N HIS A 15 -7.85 5.41 0.37
CA HIS A 15 -7.23 6.72 0.18
C HIS A 15 -6.20 6.69 -0.95
N SER A 16 -6.27 7.66 -1.86
CA SER A 16 -5.29 7.81 -2.96
C SER A 16 -5.04 9.27 -3.30
N ASN A 17 -4.04 9.53 -4.13
CA ASN A 17 -3.95 10.81 -4.83
C ASN A 17 -5.05 10.95 -5.90
N GLN A 18 -5.08 12.09 -6.59
CA GLN A 18 -6.05 12.40 -7.66
C GLN A 18 -5.63 11.89 -9.05
N GLY A 19 -4.83 10.82 -9.12
CA GLY A 19 -4.39 10.24 -10.39
C GLY A 19 -5.56 9.75 -11.26
N CYS A 20 -5.40 9.78 -12.58
CA CYS A 20 -6.46 9.44 -13.55
C CYS A 20 -7.05 8.03 -13.34
N HIS A 21 -6.23 7.07 -12.92
CA HIS A 21 -6.69 5.71 -12.59
C HIS A 21 -7.73 5.73 -11.46
N TYR A 22 -7.48 6.51 -10.40
CA TYR A 22 -8.35 6.56 -9.22
C TYR A 22 -9.56 7.48 -9.39
N THR A 23 -9.50 8.44 -10.32
CA THR A 23 -10.65 9.29 -10.66
C THR A 23 -11.54 8.71 -11.75
N SER A 24 -11.10 7.63 -12.42
CA SER A 24 -11.84 6.96 -13.49
C SER A 24 -13.19 6.42 -13.02
N LEU A 25 -14.17 6.42 -13.93
CA LEU A 25 -15.50 5.87 -13.66
C LEU A 25 -15.44 4.39 -13.28
N ALA A 26 -14.64 3.59 -13.99
CA ALA A 26 -14.49 2.16 -13.74
C ALA A 26 -13.98 1.88 -12.32
N PHE A 27 -12.99 2.64 -11.85
CA PHE A 27 -12.46 2.47 -10.50
C PHE A 27 -13.48 2.89 -9.43
N ARG A 28 -14.18 4.01 -9.65
CA ARG A 28 -15.23 4.48 -8.73
C ARG A 28 -16.39 3.50 -8.63
N GLN A 29 -16.81 2.90 -9.75
CA GLN A 29 -17.83 1.86 -9.78
C GLN A 29 -17.38 0.60 -9.02
N CYS A 30 -16.12 0.19 -9.17
CA CYS A 30 -15.54 -0.91 -8.41
C CYS A 30 -15.61 -0.65 -6.89
N LEU A 31 -15.14 0.51 -6.42
CA LEU A 31 -15.24 0.86 -4.99
C LEU A 31 -16.68 0.88 -4.47
N TRP A 32 -17.62 1.37 -5.28
CA TRP A 32 -19.04 1.37 -4.94
C TRP A 32 -19.61 -0.06 -4.80
N GLN A 33 -19.27 -0.98 -5.71
CA GLN A 33 -19.69 -2.38 -5.63
C GLN A 33 -19.23 -3.04 -4.32
N TYR A 34 -18.01 -2.73 -3.87
CA TYR A 34 -17.46 -3.25 -2.61
C TYR A 34 -17.85 -2.43 -1.36
N GLN A 35 -18.67 -1.38 -1.51
CA GLN A 35 -19.06 -0.47 -0.44
C GLN A 35 -17.86 0.18 0.28
N ILE A 36 -16.77 0.43 -0.46
CA ILE A 36 -15.55 1.05 0.06
C ILE A 36 -15.66 2.56 -0.12
N LYS A 37 -15.50 3.32 0.97
CA LYS A 37 -15.52 4.78 0.92
C LYS A 37 -14.25 5.29 0.23
N GLN A 38 -14.40 5.96 -0.90
CA GLN A 38 -13.26 6.62 -1.53
C GLN A 38 -12.88 7.90 -0.77
N SER A 39 -11.59 8.11 -0.59
CA SER A 39 -10.97 9.32 -0.07
C SER A 39 -9.81 9.71 -0.98
N MET A 40 -9.62 11.00 -1.24
CA MET A 40 -8.53 11.46 -2.09
C MET A 40 -7.79 12.63 -1.46
N SER A 41 -6.48 12.69 -1.69
CA SER A 41 -5.63 13.80 -1.25
C SER A 41 -6.14 15.14 -1.79
N ARG A 42 -5.97 16.20 -1.00
CA ARG A 42 -6.26 17.57 -1.45
C ARG A 42 -5.23 18.01 -2.48
N ARG A 43 -5.66 18.87 -3.42
CA ARG A 43 -4.73 19.46 -4.39
C ARG A 43 -3.69 20.30 -3.66
N GLY A 44 -2.42 20.12 -4.01
CA GLY A 44 -1.30 20.84 -3.39
C GLY A 44 -0.94 20.37 -1.97
N ASN A 45 -1.48 19.25 -1.49
CA ASN A 45 -1.19 18.73 -0.16
C ASN A 45 -0.34 17.45 -0.22
N CYS A 46 0.98 17.58 -0.08
CA CYS A 46 1.89 16.43 -0.09
C CYS A 46 1.76 15.54 1.15
N TRP A 47 1.29 16.08 2.28
CA TRP A 47 1.17 15.35 3.53
C TRP A 47 0.20 14.17 3.45
N ASP A 48 -0.87 14.31 2.66
CA ASP A 48 -1.86 13.25 2.45
C ASP A 48 -1.25 12.00 1.79
N ASN A 49 -0.20 12.18 0.96
CA ASN A 49 0.47 11.10 0.23
C ASN A 49 1.81 10.68 0.86
N ALA A 50 2.29 11.42 1.87
CA ALA A 50 3.56 11.18 2.53
C ALA A 50 3.77 9.72 3.01
N PRO A 51 2.75 8.99 3.52
CA PRO A 51 2.92 7.57 3.89
C PRO A 51 3.31 6.68 2.70
N MET A 52 2.67 6.88 1.55
CA MET A 52 2.99 6.14 0.33
C MET A 52 4.33 6.56 -0.26
N GLU A 53 4.66 7.85 -0.22
CA GLU A 53 5.98 8.34 -0.65
C GLU A 53 7.10 7.74 0.19
N ARG A 54 6.93 7.67 1.52
CA ARG A 54 7.88 7.01 2.42
C ARG A 54 8.04 5.53 2.08
N PHE A 55 6.94 4.82 1.79
CA PHE A 55 6.99 3.42 1.35
C PHE A 55 7.85 3.25 0.10
N PHE A 56 7.60 4.04 -0.95
CA PHE A 56 8.34 3.94 -2.21
C PHE A 56 9.78 4.42 -2.10
N ALA A 57 10.06 5.41 -1.26
CA ALA A 57 11.43 5.85 -0.97
C ALA A 57 12.24 4.68 -0.42
N SER A 58 11.77 4.04 0.66
CA SER A 58 12.44 2.89 1.27
C SER A 58 12.56 1.70 0.31
N LEU A 59 11.52 1.39 -0.46
CA LEU A 59 11.59 0.31 -1.46
C LEU A 59 12.72 0.56 -2.46
N LYS A 60 12.81 1.78 -3.01
CA LYS A 60 13.80 2.13 -4.03
C LYS A 60 15.22 2.22 -3.48
N SER A 61 15.40 2.73 -2.26
CA SER A 61 16.73 2.93 -1.69
C SER A 61 17.30 1.69 -1.00
N GLU A 62 16.44 0.80 -0.48
CA GLU A 62 16.89 -0.29 0.40
C GLU A 62 16.69 -1.69 -0.21
N TRP A 63 15.83 -1.83 -1.23
CA TRP A 63 15.48 -3.14 -1.76
C TRP A 63 15.73 -3.32 -3.24
N ILE A 64 15.37 -2.33 -4.07
CA ILE A 64 15.54 -2.44 -5.52
C ILE A 64 17.04 -2.45 -5.87
N PRO A 65 17.53 -3.44 -6.63
CA PRO A 65 18.92 -3.47 -7.08
C PRO A 65 19.27 -2.26 -7.95
N GLU A 66 20.44 -1.67 -7.74
CA GLU A 66 20.93 -0.52 -8.54
C GLU A 66 21.02 -0.82 -10.03
N GLN A 67 21.36 -2.06 -10.39
CA GLN A 67 21.47 -2.54 -11.78
C GLN A 67 20.11 -2.92 -12.39
N GLY A 68 19.02 -2.84 -11.62
CA GLY A 68 17.69 -3.25 -12.03
C GLY A 68 17.48 -4.78 -12.00
N TYR A 69 16.42 -5.23 -12.69
CA TYR A 69 16.05 -6.64 -12.83
C TYR A 69 16.30 -7.11 -14.25
N ARG A 70 16.59 -8.40 -14.42
CA ARG A 70 16.79 -9.03 -15.73
C ARG A 70 15.52 -9.08 -16.55
N ASP A 71 14.40 -9.36 -15.88
CA ASP A 71 13.08 -9.42 -16.51
C ASP A 71 11.96 -9.03 -15.52
N ILE A 72 10.75 -8.93 -16.07
CA ILE A 72 9.56 -8.54 -15.31
C ILE A 72 9.12 -9.60 -14.29
N ASN A 73 9.44 -10.87 -14.49
CA ASN A 73 9.06 -11.95 -13.58
C ASN A 73 9.95 -11.92 -12.34
N GLU A 74 11.24 -11.69 -12.51
CA GLU A 74 12.18 -11.44 -11.42
C GLU A 74 11.74 -10.23 -10.59
N ALA A 75 11.43 -9.10 -11.26
CA ALA A 75 10.93 -7.90 -10.58
C ALA A 75 9.65 -8.18 -9.78
N LYS A 76 8.67 -8.87 -10.38
CA LYS A 76 7.41 -9.23 -9.70
C LYS A 76 7.65 -10.11 -8.47
N SER A 77 8.46 -11.15 -8.62
CA SER A 77 8.79 -12.05 -7.52
C SER A 77 9.48 -11.30 -6.38
N ASP A 78 10.41 -10.40 -6.71
CA ASP A 78 11.13 -9.64 -5.71
C ASP A 78 10.25 -8.59 -5.00
N MET A 79 9.34 -7.94 -5.73
CA MET A 79 8.35 -7.03 -5.13
C MET A 79 7.41 -7.75 -4.17
N VAL A 80 6.95 -8.96 -4.53
CA VAL A 80 6.16 -9.79 -3.61
C VAL A 80 6.99 -10.12 -2.38
N ARG A 81 8.26 -10.50 -2.55
CA ARG A 81 9.17 -10.82 -1.46
C ARG A 81 9.36 -9.65 -0.49
N TYR A 82 9.60 -8.45 -1.02
CA TYR A 82 9.68 -7.23 -0.24
C TYR A 82 8.42 -7.02 0.60
N LEU A 83 7.24 -7.08 -0.03
CA LEU A 83 5.98 -6.81 0.65
C LEU A 83 5.63 -7.86 1.72
N THR A 84 5.68 -9.15 1.38
CA THR A 84 5.13 -10.22 2.22
C THR A 84 6.10 -10.70 3.29
N HIS A 85 7.39 -10.75 2.99
CA HIS A 85 8.40 -11.31 3.90
C HIS A 85 9.14 -10.23 4.68
N TYR A 86 9.40 -9.06 4.09
CA TYR A 86 10.19 -8.02 4.74
C TYR A 86 9.34 -6.86 5.29
N TYR A 87 8.71 -6.06 4.43
CA TYR A 87 7.99 -4.85 4.81
C TYR A 87 6.92 -5.11 5.87
N ASN A 88 6.01 -6.05 5.63
CA ASN A 88 4.88 -6.29 6.53
C ASN A 88 5.26 -7.05 7.81
N ARG A 89 6.35 -7.84 7.80
CA ARG A 89 6.67 -8.78 8.90
C ARG A 89 7.89 -8.40 9.71
N VAL A 90 8.88 -7.77 9.09
CA VAL A 90 10.22 -7.55 9.68
C VAL A 90 10.51 -6.06 9.86
N ARG A 91 10.12 -5.21 8.90
CA ARG A 91 10.51 -3.79 8.93
C ARG A 91 9.96 -3.06 10.17
N PRO A 92 10.80 -2.41 10.97
CA PRO A 92 10.34 -1.58 12.09
C PRO A 92 9.82 -0.23 11.59
N HIS A 93 8.70 0.24 12.15
CA HIS A 93 8.14 1.56 11.87
C HIS A 93 8.13 2.40 13.13
N SER A 94 8.73 3.60 13.10
CA SER A 94 8.77 4.50 14.27
C SER A 94 7.38 4.87 14.78
N TYR A 95 6.42 5.07 13.88
CA TYR A 95 5.00 5.30 14.22
C TYR A 95 4.38 4.14 15.00
N ASN A 96 4.85 2.91 14.77
CA ASN A 96 4.36 1.69 15.42
C ASN A 96 5.24 1.26 16.61
N ASN A 97 5.89 2.19 17.31
CA ASN A 97 6.85 1.87 18.38
C ASN A 97 7.93 0.87 17.93
N TYR A 98 8.42 1.04 16.69
CA TYR A 98 9.40 0.16 16.04
C TYR A 98 8.93 -1.30 15.83
N GLN A 99 7.63 -1.57 15.90
CA GLN A 99 7.04 -2.86 15.51
C GLN A 99 6.74 -2.91 14.01
N SER A 100 6.64 -4.13 13.47
CA SER A 100 6.24 -4.34 12.07
C SER A 100 4.73 -4.17 11.88
N PRO A 101 4.27 -3.90 10.65
CA PRO A 101 2.85 -3.68 10.36
C PRO A 101 1.95 -4.83 10.84
N VAL A 102 2.35 -6.09 10.62
CA VAL A 102 1.57 -7.26 11.04
C VAL A 102 1.49 -7.40 12.55
N VAL A 103 2.57 -7.09 13.28
CA VAL A 103 2.55 -7.15 14.76
C VAL A 103 1.62 -6.08 15.32
N THR A 104 1.69 -4.88 14.74
CA THR A 104 0.85 -3.74 15.14
C THR A 104 -0.63 -4.03 14.87
N GLU A 105 -0.96 -4.54 13.68
CA GLU A 105 -2.32 -4.90 13.30
C GLU A 105 -2.93 -5.93 14.26
N LYS A 106 -2.16 -6.97 14.63
CA LYS A 106 -2.61 -8.00 15.59
C LYS A 106 -2.81 -7.47 17.00
N SER A 107 -2.07 -6.43 17.38
CA SER A 107 -2.15 -5.85 18.73
C SER A 107 -3.28 -4.83 18.86
N ALA A 108 -3.82 -4.36 17.72
CA ALA A 108 -4.93 -3.42 17.63
C ALA A 108 -6.31 -4.10 17.42
N ALA A 109 -6.33 -5.42 17.18
CA ALA A 109 -7.53 -6.24 17.03
C ALA A 109 -7.94 -6.86 18.36
#